data_AF-A0A970WPM8-F1
#
_entry.id   AF-A0A970WPM8-F1
#
_cell.length_a   1.000
_cell.length_b   1.000
_cell.length_c   1.000
_cell.angle_alpha   90.00
_cell.angle_beta   90.00
_cell.angle_gamma   90.00
#
_symmetry.space_group_name_H-M   'P 1'
#
loop_
_entity.id
_entity.type
_entity.pdbx_description
1 polymer ?
#
loop_
_entity_poly.entity_id
_entity_poly.type
_entity_poly.pdbx_seq_one_letter_code
_entity_poly.pdbx_strand_id
1 'polypeptide(L)'
;MVPLTDPDTLAKFNHALGQWRFTGYITWEAIARRWVEDNLEGWTTRAVAEEMWRHFETGGRIDEIRETRPEWTEYRYHYDFRIQFADRLVYVETLLIEDEPNDPTIHVVSIHDA
;
A
#
# COMPACT_ATOMS: atom_id res chain seq x y z
N MET A 1 -10.16 0.27 -12.44
CA MET A 1 -10.03 -0.10 -11.03
C MET A 1 -11.24 -0.90 -10.60
N VAL A 2 -11.04 -2.15 -10.22
CA VAL A 2 -12.08 -3.02 -9.66
C VAL A 2 -11.84 -3.09 -8.16
N PRO A 3 -12.85 -2.93 -7.29
CA PRO A 3 -12.63 -3.07 -5.85
C PRO A 3 -12.05 -4.46 -5.53
N LEU A 4 -11.05 -4.51 -4.66
CA LEU A 4 -10.57 -5.76 -4.09
C LEU A 4 -11.64 -6.34 -3.17
N THR A 5 -12.19 -7.50 -3.54
CA THR A 5 -13.23 -8.20 -2.76
C THR A 5 -12.83 -9.60 -2.34
N ASP A 6 -11.66 -10.08 -2.77
CA ASP A 6 -11.18 -11.41 -2.41
C ASP A 6 -10.82 -11.45 -0.91
N PRO A 7 -11.49 -12.31 -0.11
CA PRO A 7 -11.34 -12.31 1.34
C PRO A 7 -9.94 -12.74 1.79
N ASP A 8 -9.28 -13.64 1.06
CA ASP A 8 -7.94 -14.11 1.42
C ASP A 8 -6.91 -13.00 1.21
N THR A 9 -7.00 -12.27 0.10
CA THR A 9 -6.16 -11.11 -0.17
C THR A 9 -6.39 -10.00 0.84
N LEU A 10 -7.65 -9.71 1.20
CA LEU A 10 -7.97 -8.73 2.24
C LEU A 10 -7.41 -9.14 3.62
N ALA A 11 -7.46 -10.43 3.97
CA ALA A 11 -6.88 -10.92 5.21
C ALA A 11 -5.35 -10.75 5.26
N LYS A 12 -4.67 -10.94 4.12
CA LYS A 12 -3.22 -10.70 3.99
C LYS A 12 -2.86 -9.22 4.12
N PHE A 13 -3.64 -8.33 3.49
CA PHE A 13 -3.50 -6.88 3.69
C PHE A 13 -3.68 -6.51 5.15
N ASN A 14 -4.71 -7.03 5.81
CA ASN A 14 -4.94 -6.78 7.23
C ASN A 14 -3.75 -7.21 8.09
N HIS A 15 -3.19 -8.41 7.84
CA HIS A 15 -2.02 -8.91 8.56
C HIS A 15 -0.83 -7.97 8.37
N ALA A 16 -0.42 -7.69 7.13
CA ALA A 16 0.76 -6.88 6.84
C ALA A 16 0.61 -5.42 7.33
N LEU A 17 -0.55 -4.79 7.09
CA LEU A 17 -0.83 -3.43 7.56
C LEU A 17 -0.87 -3.34 9.08
N GLY A 18 -1.41 -4.35 9.76
CA GLY A 18 -1.45 -4.43 11.22
C GLY A 18 -0.06 -4.39 11.87
N GLN A 19 0.99 -4.74 11.12
CA GLN A 19 2.37 -4.70 11.56
C GLN A 19 3.08 -3.37 11.26
N TRP A 20 2.38 -2.28 10.93
CA TRP A 20 2.97 -0.97 10.58
C TRP A 20 4.00 -0.41 11.59
N ARG A 21 3.96 -0.89 12.84
CA ARG A 21 4.91 -0.52 13.89
C ARG A 21 6.29 -1.19 13.77
N PHE A 22 6.37 -2.27 13.00
CA PHE A 22 7.54 -3.11 12.80
C PHE A 22 8.16 -2.83 11.42
N THR A 23 9.48 -2.96 11.33
CA THR A 23 10.21 -2.83 10.07
C THR A 23 10.11 -4.12 9.26
N GLY A 24 10.02 -4.02 7.94
CA GLY A 24 10.03 -5.18 7.03
C GLY A 24 8.65 -5.57 6.50
N TYR A 25 7.57 -5.27 7.22
CA TYR A 25 6.20 -5.58 6.77
C TYR A 25 5.66 -4.64 5.71
N ILE A 26 6.07 -3.37 5.75
CA ILE A 26 5.71 -2.37 4.76
C ILE A 26 7.02 -1.76 4.27
N THR A 27 7.41 -2.15 3.06
CA THR A 27 8.62 -1.71 2.38
C THR A 27 8.27 -0.70 1.28
N TRP A 28 9.27 0.06 0.81
CA TRP A 28 9.04 1.24 -0.01
C TRP A 28 10.07 1.33 -1.11
N GLU A 29 9.59 1.49 -2.33
CA GLU A 29 10.42 1.96 -3.44
C GLU A 29 11.01 3.34 -3.13
N ALA A 30 12.19 3.60 -3.70
CA ALA A 30 12.88 4.87 -3.49
C ALA A 30 12.03 6.07 -3.98
N ILE A 31 11.28 5.88 -5.07
CA ILE A 31 10.41 6.92 -5.63
C ILE A 31 9.22 7.22 -4.71
N ALA A 32 8.59 6.20 -4.14
CA ALA A 32 7.47 6.37 -3.21
C ALA A 32 7.93 7.07 -1.92
N ARG A 33 9.08 6.66 -1.36
CA ARG A 33 9.66 7.32 -0.17
C ARG A 33 9.94 8.78 -0.43
N ARG A 34 10.62 9.08 -1.55
CA ARG A 34 10.94 10.46 -1.93
C ARG A 34 9.69 11.29 -2.14
N TRP A 35 8.65 10.72 -2.75
CA TRP A 35 7.39 11.44 -2.93
C TRP A 35 6.80 11.88 -1.59
N VAL A 36 6.77 10.99 -0.58
CA VAL A 36 6.30 11.33 0.77
C VAL A 36 7.12 12.48 1.36
N GLU A 37 8.45 12.39 1.29
CA GLU A 37 9.37 13.43 1.80
C GLU A 37 9.16 14.79 1.13
N ASP A 38 8.95 14.80 -0.20
CA ASP A 38 8.84 16.02 -0.99
C ASP A 38 7.42 16.65 -0.93
N ASN A 39 6.38 15.86 -0.60
CA ASN A 39 4.98 16.28 -0.78
C ASN A 39 4.11 16.27 0.49
N LEU A 40 4.43 15.42 1.48
CA LEU A 40 3.63 15.30 2.70
C LEU A 40 4.41 15.87 3.87
N GLU A 41 4.40 17.20 4.00
CA GLU A 41 5.11 17.89 5.07
C GLU A 41 4.69 17.36 6.46
N GLY A 42 5.68 16.97 7.27
CA GLY A 42 5.46 16.40 8.60
C GLY A 42 5.09 14.91 8.62
N TRP A 43 4.89 14.27 7.46
CA TRP A 43 4.65 12.85 7.37
C TRP A 43 5.96 12.06 7.21
N THR A 44 5.97 10.87 7.80
CA THR A 44 7.00 9.85 7.57
C THR A 44 6.37 8.67 6.87
N THR A 45 7.15 7.82 6.20
CA THR A 45 6.64 6.57 5.62
C THR A 45 5.95 5.68 6.67
N ARG A 46 6.42 5.71 7.92
CA ARG A 46 5.75 5.03 9.04
C ARG A 46 4.38 5.63 9.37
N ALA A 47 4.25 6.96 9.37
CA ALA A 47 2.95 7.61 9.57
C ALA A 47 1.99 7.33 8.41
N VAL A 48 2.50 7.29 7.17
CA VAL A 48 1.71 6.89 6.00
C VAL A 48 1.26 5.44 6.11
N ALA A 49 2.13 4.52 6.52
CA ALA A 49 1.78 3.13 6.79
C ALA A 49 0.70 2.98 7.89
N GLU A 50 0.80 3.76 8.97
CA GLU A 50 -0.23 3.81 10.01
C GLU A 50 -1.58 4.27 9.43
N GLU A 51 -1.58 5.28 8.57
CA GLU A 51 -2.80 5.78 7.93
C GLU A 51 -3.37 4.78 6.91
N MET A 52 -2.53 4.04 6.18
CA MET A 52 -2.98 2.92 5.33
C MET A 52 -3.71 1.86 6.16
N TRP A 53 -3.17 1.50 7.33
CA TRP A 53 -3.84 0.57 8.25
C TRP A 53 -5.17 1.14 8.78
N ARG A 54 -5.21 2.42 9.20
CA ARG A 54 -6.44 3.08 9.65
C ARG A 54 -7.50 3.14 8.54
N HIS A 55 -7.09 3.48 7.33
CA HIS A 55 -7.96 3.50 6.16
C HIS A 55 -8.58 2.12 5.92
N PHE A 56 -7.77 1.06 5.97
CA PHE A 56 -8.25 -0.31 5.84
C PHE A 56 -9.27 -0.69 6.95
N GLU A 57 -8.91 -0.49 8.21
CA GLU A 57 -9.75 -0.85 9.37
C GLU A 57 -11.08 -0.10 9.42
N THR A 58 -11.15 1.09 8.82
CA THR A 58 -12.37 1.91 8.76
C THR A 58 -13.24 1.60 7.55
N GLY A 59 -12.93 0.54 6.80
CA GLY A 59 -13.69 0.11 5.62
C GLY A 59 -13.29 0.85 4.33
N GLY A 60 -12.08 1.40 4.29
CA GLY A 60 -11.49 2.02 3.12
C GLY A 60 -11.37 1.04 1.96
N ARG A 61 -11.39 1.59 0.74
CA ARG A 61 -11.41 0.80 -0.49
C ARG A 61 -9.99 0.62 -1.02
N ILE A 62 -9.64 -0.63 -1.27
CA ILE A 62 -8.50 -1.02 -2.09
C ILE A 62 -9.03 -1.38 -3.48
N ASP A 63 -8.38 -0.90 -4.53
CA ASP A 63 -8.66 -1.29 -5.90
C ASP A 63 -7.59 -2.26 -6.40
N GLU A 64 -8.01 -3.33 -7.07
CA GLU A 64 -7.15 -4.27 -7.78
C GLU A 64 -6.99 -3.83 -9.25
N ILE A 65 -5.75 -3.81 -9.73
CA ILE A 65 -5.38 -3.45 -11.10
C ILE A 65 -4.36 -4.47 -11.62
N ARG A 66 -4.56 -4.92 -12.87
CA ARG A 66 -3.60 -5.84 -13.51
C ARG A 66 -2.25 -5.14 -13.65
N GLU A 67 -1.21 -5.80 -13.16
CA GLU A 67 0.15 -5.31 -13.29
C GLU A 67 0.63 -5.44 -14.74
N THR A 68 1.29 -4.40 -15.23
CA THR A 68 1.78 -4.30 -16.62
C THR A 68 3.21 -3.79 -16.72
N ARG A 69 3.79 -3.31 -15.61
CA ARG A 69 5.17 -2.85 -15.53
C ARG A 69 6.14 -4.03 -15.69
N PRO A 70 7.13 -3.95 -16.60
CA PRO A 70 8.08 -5.04 -16.85
C PRO A 70 8.81 -5.54 -15.60
N GLU A 71 9.15 -4.64 -14.68
CA GLU A 71 9.84 -4.92 -13.43
C GLU A 71 9.01 -5.74 -12.42
N TRP A 72 7.68 -5.78 -12.56
CA TRP A 72 6.76 -6.45 -11.64
C TRP A 72 5.95 -7.57 -12.30
N THR A 73 6.47 -8.13 -13.41
CA THR A 73 5.76 -9.15 -14.21
C THR A 73 5.43 -10.45 -13.48
N GLU A 74 6.09 -10.74 -12.36
CA GLU A 74 5.78 -11.88 -11.50
C GLU A 74 4.50 -11.69 -10.68
N TYR A 75 4.10 -10.43 -10.45
CA TYR A 75 2.87 -10.08 -9.76
C TYR A 75 1.73 -9.96 -10.77
N ARG A 76 0.61 -10.62 -10.51
CA ARG A 76 -0.56 -10.54 -11.39
C ARG A 76 -1.26 -9.18 -11.29
N TYR A 77 -1.22 -8.58 -10.10
CA TYR A 77 -1.92 -7.35 -9.76
C TYR A 77 -1.05 -6.44 -8.90
N HIS A 78 -1.31 -5.14 -8.99
CA HIS A 78 -1.03 -4.18 -7.92
C HIS A 78 -2.35 -3.69 -7.33
N TYR A 79 -2.24 -3.08 -6.15
CA TYR A 79 -3.35 -2.70 -5.31
C TYR A 79 -3.23 -1.23 -4.90
N ASP A 80 -4.28 -0.47 -5.17
CA ASP A 80 -4.30 0.97 -4.99
C ASP A 80 -5.17 1.36 -3.81
N PHE A 81 -4.59 2.12 -2.90
CA PHE A 81 -5.32 2.84 -1.87
C PHE A 81 -5.59 4.27 -2.34
N ARG A 82 -6.72 4.83 -1.91
CA ARG A 82 -7.04 6.26 -2.06
C ARG A 82 -7.26 6.88 -0.70
N ILE A 83 -6.23 7.54 -0.19
CA ILE A 83 -6.18 7.97 1.21
C ILE A 83 -6.13 9.49 1.26
N GLN A 84 -6.90 10.05 2.18
CA GLN A 84 -6.88 11.47 2.48
C GLN A 84 -5.77 11.74 3.51
N PHE A 85 -4.71 12.43 3.09
CA PHE A 85 -3.67 12.95 3.98
C PHE A 85 -3.86 14.46 4.13
N ALA A 86 -4.36 14.89 5.29
CA ALA A 86 -4.78 16.26 5.52
C ALA A 86 -5.76 16.76 4.43
N ASP A 87 -5.37 17.69 3.58
CA ASP A 87 -6.17 18.26 2.49
C ASP A 87 -5.88 17.61 1.11
N ARG A 88 -5.00 16.60 1.04
CA ARG A 88 -4.63 15.91 -0.20
C ARG A 88 -5.22 14.52 -0.29
N LEU A 89 -5.87 14.22 -1.42
CA LEU A 89 -6.23 12.85 -1.79
C LEU A 89 -5.08 12.23 -2.58
N VAL A 90 -4.58 11.09 -2.12
CA VAL A 90 -3.35 10.47 -2.62
C VAL A 90 -3.62 9.02 -3.01
N TYR A 91 -3.10 8.61 -4.16
CA TYR A 91 -2.97 7.21 -4.55
C TYR A 91 -1.70 6.62 -3.94
N VAL A 92 -1.85 5.47 -3.29
CA VAL A 92 -0.73 4.65 -2.83
C VAL A 92 -0.84 3.30 -3.53
N GLU A 93 0.02 3.08 -4.52
CA GLU A 93 0.09 1.82 -5.28
C GLU A 93 0.99 0.84 -4.54
N THR A 94 0.54 -0.40 -4.42
CA THR A 94 1.21 -1.42 -3.64
C THR A 94 1.24 -2.78 -4.32
N LEU A 95 2.24 -3.58 -4.01
CA LEU A 95 2.28 -5.02 -4.27
C LEU A 95 2.08 -5.77 -2.97
N LEU A 96 1.38 -6.90 -3.06
CA LEU A 96 1.32 -7.88 -1.99
C LEU A 96 2.37 -8.96 -2.26
N ILE A 97 3.34 -9.08 -1.36
CA ILE A 97 4.42 -10.07 -1.46
C ILE A 97 4.12 -11.22 -0.53
N GLU A 98 4.09 -12.43 -1.08
CA GLU A 98 3.71 -13.68 -0.40
C GLU A 98 4.85 -14.71 -0.42
N ASP A 99 6.10 -14.27 -0.23
CA ASP A 99 7.25 -15.18 -0.18
C ASP A 99 7.11 -16.22 0.94
N GLU A 100 6.53 -15.80 2.07
CA GLU A 100 6.09 -16.69 3.16
C GLU A 100 4.55 -16.67 3.24
N PRO A 101 3.86 -17.80 2.97
CA PRO A 101 2.40 -17.82 2.84
C PRO A 101 1.61 -17.33 4.07
N ASN A 102 2.21 -17.38 5.26
CA ASN A 102 1.59 -16.96 6.51
C ASN A 102 2.14 -15.63 7.06
N ASP A 103 3.08 -14.99 6.34
CA ASP A 103 3.68 -13.73 6.75
C ASP A 103 3.85 -12.78 5.54
N PRO A 104 2.73 -12.36 4.91
CA PRO A 104 2.78 -11.48 3.76
C PRO A 104 3.35 -10.10 4.14
N THR A 105 3.99 -9.47 3.16
CA THR A 105 4.44 -8.08 3.27
C THR A 105 3.83 -7.22 2.17
N ILE A 106 3.83 -5.91 2.39
CA ILE A 106 3.37 -4.91 1.43
C ILE A 106 4.58 -4.15 0.92
N HIS A 107 4.67 -4.00 -0.39
CA HIS A 107 5.68 -3.18 -1.03
C HIS A 107 5.02 -1.99 -1.71
N VAL A 108 5.26 -0.78 -1.20
CA VAL A 108 4.74 0.45 -1.77
C VAL A 108 5.62 0.85 -2.95
N VAL A 109 5.05 0.77 -4.16
CA VAL A 109 5.80 0.96 -5.42
C VAL A 109 5.70 2.38 -5.97
N SER A 110 4.60 3.07 -5.72
CA SER A 110 4.35 4.41 -6.27
C SER A 110 3.38 5.18 -5.36
N ILE A 111 3.57 6.49 -5.28
CA ILE A 111 2.66 7.42 -4.62
C ILE A 111 2.54 8.65 -5.50
N HIS A 112 1.31 9.13 -5.69
CA HIS A 112 1.03 10.37 -6.40
C HIS A 112 -0.32 10.95 -5.99
N ASP A 113 -0.57 12.22 -6.31
CA ASP A 113 -1.88 12.84 -6.11
C ASP A 113 -2.97 12.15 -6.96
N ALA A 114 -4.21 12.21 -6.47
CA ALA A 114 -5.36 11.57 -7.10
C ALA A 114 -6.07 12.35 -8.21
#